data_AF-A0A661YAB1-F1
#
_entry.id   AF-A0A661YAB1-F1
#
_cell.length_a   1.000
_cell.length_b   1.000
_cell.length_c   1.000
_cell.angle_alpha   90.00
_cell.angle_beta   90.00
_cell.angle_gamma   90.00
#
_symmetry.space_group_name_H-M   'P 1'
#
loop_
_entity.id
_entity.type
_entity.pdbx_description
1 polymer ?
#
loop_
_entity_poly.entity_id
_entity_poly.type
_entity_poly.pdbx_seq_one_letter_code
_entity_poly.pdbx_strand_id
1 'polypeptide(L)' 'MVVSSSIKDIQSAIRQHRADGLSIGFVPTMGALHRGHISLLEQSVKEN' A
#
# COMPACT_ATOMS: atom_id res chain seq x y z
N MET A 1 4.11 0.04 10.48
CA MET A 1 2.76 -0.09 9.91
C MET A 1 1.98 1.17 10.23
N VAL A 2 1.54 1.90 9.21
CA VAL A 2 0.74 3.13 9.36
C VAL A 2 -0.71 2.78 9.01
N VAL A 3 -1.68 3.23 9.82
CA VAL A 3 -3.12 3.08 9.56
C VAL A 3 -3.74 4.47 9.63
N SER A 4 -4.48 4.88 8.60
CA SER A 4 -5.19 6.16 8.57
C SER A 4 -6.54 6.01 7.87
N SER A 5 -7.53 6.74 8.36
CA SER A 5 -8.86 6.92 7.76
C SER A 5 -8.99 8.27 7.02
N SER A 6 -7.91 9.05 6.93
CA SER A 6 -7.87 10.35 6.26
C SER A 6 -7.21 10.24 4.88
N ILE A 7 -7.93 10.70 3.86
CA ILE A 7 -7.42 10.76 2.48
C ILE A 7 -6.16 11.64 2.41
N LYS A 8 -6.15 12.77 3.14
CA LYS A 8 -5.05 13.73 3.12
C LYS A 8 -3.74 13.12 3.63
N ASP A 9 -3.83 12.29 4.67
CA ASP A 9 -2.67 11.66 5.30
C ASP A 9 -2.03 10.65 4.34
N ILE A 10 -2.85 9.78 3.73
CA ILE A 10 -2.40 8.79 2.76
C ILE A 10 -1.76 9.46 1.56
N GLN A 11 -2.40 10.51 1.00
CA GLN A 11 -1.83 11.27 -0.10
C GLN A 11 -0.49 11.93 0.27
N SER A 12 -0.33 12.42 1.50
CA SER A 12 0.91 13.01 1.96
C SER A 12 2.02 11.97 2.08
N ALA A 13 1.73 10.81 2.66
CA ALA A 13 2.68 9.70 2.76
C ALA A 13 3.14 9.20 1.39
N ILE A 14 2.21 9.03 0.45
CA ILE A 14 2.53 8.63 -0.93
C ILE A 14 3.42 9.67 -1.61
N ARG A 15 3.13 10.98 -1.45
CA ARG A 15 3.97 12.05 -2.03
C ARG A 15 5.39 12.02 -1.48
N GLN A 16 5.56 11.82 -0.18
CA GLN A 16 6.88 11.74 0.44
C GLN A 16 7.69 10.56 -0.13
N HIS A 17 7.11 9.35 -0.13
CA HIS A 17 7.81 8.17 -0.63
C HIS A 17 8.15 8.26 -2.12
N ARG A 18 7.29 8.88 -2.93
CA ARG A 18 7.61 9.19 -4.33
C ARG A 18 8.76 10.18 -4.47
N ALA A 19 8.82 11.20 -3.60
CA ALA A 19 9.93 12.16 -3.59
C ALA A 19 11.24 11.51 -3.18
N ASP A 20 11.19 10.48 -2.33
CA ASP A 20 12.34 9.66 -1.94
C ASP A 20 12.76 8.65 -3.04
N GLY A 21 12.09 8.65 -4.19
CA GLY A 21 12.39 7.77 -5.33
C GLY A 21 11.91 6.33 -5.17
N LEU A 22 11.04 6.06 -4.19
CA LEU A 22 10.52 4.73 -3.93
C LEU A 22 9.33 4.40 -4.85
N SER A 23 9.22 3.14 -5.22
CA SER A 23 8.05 2.54 -5.87
C SER A 23 6.92 2.31 -4.84
N ILE A 24 5.68 2.25 -5.33
CA ILE A 24 4.49 2.10 -4.47
C ILE A 24 3.62 0.96 -5.00
N GLY A 25 3.55 -0.12 -4.23
CA GLY A 25 2.59 -1.20 -4.42
C GLY A 25 1.20 -0.88 -3.86
N PHE A 26 0.14 -1.29 -4.55
CA PHE A 26 -1.25 -1.02 -4.13
C PHE A 26 -2.12 -2.28 -4.21
N VAL A 27 -2.70 -2.68 -3.08
CA VAL A 27 -3.63 -3.82 -2.98
C VAL A 27 -4.95 -3.34 -2.34
N PRO A 28 -5.96 -2.99 -3.15
CA PRO A 28 -7.28 -2.61 -2.62
C PRO A 28 -8.03 -3.85 -2.11
N THR A 29 -8.60 -3.76 -0.91
CA THR A 29 -9.45 -4.82 -0.32
C THR A 29 -10.65 -4.21 0.40
N MET A 30 -11.65 -5.03 0.72
CA MET A 30 -12.80 -4.64 1.56
C MET A 30 -12.72 -5.20 2.99
N GLY A 31 -11.55 -5.71 3.41
CA GLY A 31 -11.37 -6.43 4.68
C GLY A 31 -11.56 -7.95 4.54
N ALA A 32 -11.81 -8.63 5.67
CA ALA A 32 -11.96 -10.10 5.75
C ALA A 32 -10.82 -10.87 5.04
N LEU A 33 -9.58 -10.60 5.46
CA LEU A 33 -8.39 -11.09 4.77
C LEU A 33 -8.26 -12.62 4.80
N HIS A 34 -7.72 -13.18 3.71
CA HIS A 34 -7.46 -14.59 3.52
C HIS A 34 -6.26 -14.76 2.58
N ARG A 35 -5.80 -15.99 2.33
CA ARG A 35 -4.56 -16.27 1.59
C ARG A 35 -4.46 -15.59 0.22
N GLY A 36 -5.58 -15.40 -0.49
CA GLY A 36 -5.59 -14.72 -1.78
C GLY A 36 -5.19 -13.24 -1.69
N HIS A 37 -5.57 -12.54 -0.62
CA HIS A 37 -5.11 -11.17 -0.38
C HIS A 37 -3.60 -11.13 -0.10
N ILE A 38 -3.09 -12.12 0.64
CA ILE A 38 -1.66 -12.21 0.96
C ILE A 38 -0.82 -12.46 -0.30
N SER A 39 -1.26 -13.33 -1.21
CA SER A 39 -0.54 -13.54 -2.47
C SER A 39 -0.43 -12.27 -3.33
N LEU A 40 -1.46 -11.40 -3.32
CA LEU A 40 -1.40 -10.11 -4.02
C LEU A 40 -0.43 -9.14 -3.34
N LEU A 41 -0.38 -9.14 -1.99
CA LEU A 41 0.58 -8.35 -1.23
C LEU A 41 2.02 -8.79 -1.50
N GLU A 42 2.29 -10.10 -1.46
CA GLU A 42 3.60 -10.68 -1.74
C GLU A 42 4.06 -10.34 -3.17
N GLN A 43 3.17 -10.46 -4.15
CA GLN A 43 3.46 -10.07 -5.53
C GLN A 43 3.78 -8.56 -5.62
N SER A 44 2.99 -7.73 -4.95
CA SER A 44 3.18 -6.28 -4.95
C SER A 44 4.53 -5.87 -4.37
N VAL A 45 5.02 -6.55 -3.33
CA VAL A 45 6.35 -6.30 -2.74
C VAL A 45 7.48 -6.77 -3.66
N LYS A 46 7.25 -7.83 -4.45
CA LYS A 46 8.27 -8.37 -5.36
C LYS A 46 8.46 -7.51 -6.62
N GLU A 47 7.39 -6.87 -7.10
CA GLU A 47 7.38 -6.16 -8.39
C GLU A 47 7.59 -4.64 -8.30
N ASN A 48 7.63 -4.08 -7.09
CA ASN A 48 7.82 -2.65 -6.86
C ASN A 48 9.09 -2.46 -6.03
#